data_AF-A0A924BTZ2-F1
#
_entry.id   AF-A0A924BTZ2-F1
#
_cell.length_a   1.000
_cell.length_b   1.000
_cell.length_c   1.000
_cell.angle_alpha   90.00
_cell.angle_beta   90.00
_cell.angle_gamma   90.00
#
_symmetry.space_group_name_H-M   'P 1'
#
loop_
_entity.id
_entity.type
_entity.pdbx_description
1 polymer ?
#
loop_
_entity_poly.entity_id
_entity_poly.type
_entity_poly.pdbx_seq_one_letter_code
_entity_poly.pdbx_strand_id
1 'polypeptide(L)'
;MQDITLKITDRNGKQHVVQAPIDMSMNLMEIIRMYELAPEGTIGICGGMAMGASCQCYVLDNVALPDKSDEEDAMLWEAFYVKS
;
A
#
# COMPACT_ATOMS: atom_id res chain seq x y z
N MET A 1 -7.74 12.40 -17.91
CA MET A 1 -7.58 11.66 -16.64
C MET A 1 -7.95 10.22 -16.93
N GLN A 2 -6.97 9.34 -16.81
CA GLN A 2 -7.20 7.90 -16.90
C GLN A 2 -7.11 7.38 -15.46
N ASP A 3 -8.20 6.81 -14.98
CA ASP A 3 -8.27 6.27 -13.64
C ASP A 3 -8.26 4.75 -13.73
N ILE A 4 -7.64 4.10 -12.73
CA ILE A 4 -7.74 2.66 -12.53
C ILE A 4 -8.65 2.37 -11.33
N THR A 5 -9.38 1.26 -11.41
CA THR A 5 -10.20 0.79 -10.29
C THR A 5 -9.35 -0.11 -9.40
N LEU A 6 -9.22 0.25 -8.12
CA LEU A 6 -8.57 -0.56 -7.10
C LEU A 6 -9.61 -1.18 -6.17
N LYS A 7 -9.45 -2.46 -5.86
CA LYS A 7 -10.24 -3.17 -4.84
C LYS A 7 -9.35 -3.42 -3.62
N ILE A 8 -9.59 -2.69 -2.54
CA ILE A 8 -8.77 -2.70 -1.33
C ILE A 8 -9.56 -3.38 -0.22
N THR A 9 -8.99 -4.41 0.41
CA THR A 9 -9.54 -4.98 1.64
C THR A 9 -8.80 -4.39 2.83
N ASP A 10 -9.52 -3.72 3.73
CA ASP A 10 -8.92 -3.09 4.90
C ASP A 10 -8.58 -4.11 6.01
N ARG A 11 -7.97 -3.61 7.10
CA ARG A 11 -7.57 -4.42 8.26
C ARG A 11 -8.75 -5.02 9.04
N ASN A 12 -9.98 -4.53 8.81
CA ASN A 12 -11.21 -5.06 9.38
C ASN A 12 -11.91 -6.06 8.44
N GLY A 13 -11.31 -6.37 7.28
CA GLY A 13 -11.87 -7.26 6.27
C GLY A 13 -12.94 -6.63 5.38
N LYS A 14 -13.15 -5.30 5.46
CA LYS A 14 -14.11 -4.61 4.60
C LYS A 14 -13.47 -4.29 3.26
N GLN A 15 -14.17 -4.61 2.18
CA GLN A 15 -13.75 -4.28 0.82
C GLN A 15 -14.20 -2.88 0.42
N HIS A 16 -13.30 -2.13 -0.19
CA HIS A 16 -13.50 -0.79 -0.74
C HIS A 16 -13.15 -0.81 -2.22
N VAL A 17 -13.93 -0.10 -3.02
CA VAL A 17 -13.67 0.06 -4.46
C VAL A 17 -13.44 1.54 -4.71
N VAL A 18 -12.24 1.90 -5.15
CA VAL A 18 -11.82 3.30 -5.32
C VAL A 18 -11.27 3.54 -6.73
N GLN A 19 -11.38 4.78 -7.20
CA GLN A 19 -10.76 5.23 -8.44
C GLN A 19 -9.43 5.92 -8.12
N ALA A 20 -8.34 5.46 -8.72
CA ALA A 20 -7.01 6.03 -8.52
C ALA A 20 -6.50 6.63 -9.83
N PRO A 21 -6.08 7.91 -9.85
CA PRO A 21 -5.54 8.55 -11.03
C PRO A 21 -4.12 8.02 -11.33
N ILE A 22 -3.83 7.71 -12.60
CA ILE A 22 -2.50 7.23 -13.01
C ILE A 22 -1.53 8.36 -13.41
N ASP A 23 -2.04 9.58 -13.62
CA ASP A 23 -1.27 10.73 -14.08
C ASP A 23 -0.61 11.52 -12.94
N MET A 24 -0.97 11.25 -11.69
CA MET A 24 -0.48 11.95 -10.49
C MET A 24 0.72 11.28 -9.80
N SER A 25 1.27 10.20 -10.38
CA SER A 25 2.38 9.42 -9.79
C SER A 25 2.16 9.04 -8.32
N MET A 26 0.90 8.77 -7.94
CA MET A 26 0.54 8.42 -6.57
C MET A 26 0.86 6.96 -6.27
N ASN A 27 1.29 6.69 -5.04
CA ASN A 27 1.48 5.34 -4.52
C ASN A 27 0.26 4.86 -3.70
N LEU A 28 0.20 3.55 -3.41
CA LEU A 28 -0.94 2.96 -2.68
C LEU A 28 -1.14 3.53 -1.27
N MET A 29 -0.07 3.93 -0.57
CA MET A 29 -0.17 4.57 0.74
C MET A 29 -0.93 5.89 0.65
N GLU A 30 -0.63 6.71 -0.35
CA GLU A 30 -1.31 7.99 -0.58
C GLU A 30 -2.77 7.79 -0.94
N ILE A 31 -3.08 6.79 -1.79
CA ILE A 31 -4.46 6.45 -2.13
C ILE A 31 -5.24 6.01 -0.87
N ILE A 32 -4.67 5.16 -0.03
CA ILE A 32 -5.32 4.71 1.21
C ILE A 32 -5.59 5.88 2.15
N ARG A 33 -4.66 6.83 2.26
CA ARG A 33 -4.83 8.05 3.06
C ARG A 33 -5.88 8.99 2.48
N MET A 34 -5.84 9.23 1.17
CA MET A 34 -6.78 10.10 0.45
C MET A 34 -8.23 9.66 0.65
N TYR A 35 -8.47 8.33 0.64
CA TYR A 35 -9.79 7.74 0.85
C TYR A 35 -10.08 7.40 2.33
N GLU A 36 -9.21 7.78 3.27
CA GLU A 36 -9.36 7.55 4.71
C GLU A 36 -9.62 6.08 5.08
N LEU A 37 -9.05 5.13 4.32
CA LEU A 37 -9.31 3.69 4.50
C LEU A 37 -8.57 3.07 5.70
N ALA A 38 -7.70 3.84 6.34
CA ALA A 38 -7.01 3.47 7.57
C ALA A 38 -6.92 4.69 8.50
N PRO A 39 -6.92 4.50 9.84
CA PRO A 39 -6.78 5.61 10.77
C PRO A 39 -5.49 6.40 10.56
N GLU A 40 -5.56 7.71 10.74
CA GLU A 40 -4.39 8.60 10.65
C GLU A 40 -3.26 8.12 11.57
N GLY A 41 -2.02 8.19 11.08
CA GLY A 41 -0.84 7.74 11.83
C GLY A 41 -0.68 6.23 11.94
N THR A 42 -1.51 5.40 11.28
CA THR A 42 -1.40 3.93 11.34
C THR A 42 -0.92 3.25 10.06
N ILE A 43 -0.84 4.00 8.96
CA ILE A 43 -0.33 3.53 7.67
C ILE A 43 0.71 4.51 7.12
N GLY A 44 1.83 3.99 6.62
CA GLY A 44 2.87 4.80 5.99
C GLY A 44 3.52 5.80 6.95
N ILE A 45 3.72 5.42 8.21
CA ILE A 45 4.20 6.31 9.28
C ILE A 45 5.53 6.97 8.90
N CYS A 46 6.41 6.25 8.20
CA CYS A 46 7.70 6.74 7.72
C CYS A 46 7.61 7.63 6.45
N GLY A 47 6.42 7.84 5.89
CA GLY A 47 6.24 8.67 4.68
C GLY A 47 6.90 8.11 3.42
N GLY A 48 7.09 6.79 3.32
CA GLY A 48 7.73 6.15 2.17
C GLY A 48 9.27 6.19 2.19
N MET A 49 9.87 6.57 3.32
CA MET A 49 11.34 6.64 3.47
C MET A 49 12.00 5.29 3.83
N ALA A 50 11.31 4.16 3.61
CA ALA A 50 11.79 2.81 3.96
C ALA A 50 12.32 2.66 5.41
N MET A 51 11.74 3.39 6.37
CA MET A 51 12.08 3.29 7.81
C MET A 51 11.06 2.47 8.62
N GLY A 52 10.25 1.65 7.96
CA GLY A 52 9.29 0.77 8.61
C GLY A 52 8.24 0.21 7.66
N ALA A 53 7.55 -0.84 8.10
CA ALA A 53 6.64 -1.64 7.25
C ALA A 53 5.13 -1.35 7.45
N SER A 54 4.77 -0.20 8.03
CA SER A 54 3.36 0.12 8.32
C SER A 54 2.45 0.24 7.08
N CYS A 55 3.02 0.41 5.88
CA CYS A 55 2.32 0.42 4.59
C CYS A 55 2.34 -0.93 3.86
N GLN A 56 2.83 -2.01 4.51
CA GLN A 56 2.80 -3.35 3.93
C GLN A 56 1.38 -3.71 3.48
N CYS A 57 1.28 -4.30 2.29
CA CYS A 57 0.04 -4.79 1.73
C CYS A 57 0.29 -6.10 0.96
N TYR A 58 -0.79 -6.80 0.61
CA TYR A 58 -0.73 -7.95 -0.30
C TYR A 58 -1.39 -7.57 -1.61
N VAL A 59 -0.72 -7.88 -2.71
CA VAL A 59 -1.26 -7.74 -4.05
C VAL A 59 -1.85 -9.08 -4.45
N LEU A 60 -3.16 -9.12 -4.68
CA LEU A 60 -3.91 -10.36 -4.95
C LEU A 60 -4.04 -10.66 -6.45
N ASP A 61 -3.93 -9.62 -7.28
CA ASP A 61 -3.98 -9.75 -8.73
C ASP A 61 -2.58 -10.04 -9.29
N ASN A 62 -2.52 -10.72 -10.45
CA ASN A 62 -1.26 -11.02 -11.12
C ASN A 62 -0.78 -9.80 -11.93
N VAL A 63 -0.30 -8.78 -11.22
CA VAL A 63 0.32 -7.57 -11.77
C VAL A 63 1.82 -7.63 -11.54
N ALA A 64 2.59 -7.29 -12.58
CA ALA A 64 4.03 -7.17 -12.46
C ALA A 64 4.37 -5.99 -11.54
N LEU A 65 5.07 -6.28 -10.45
CA LEU A 65 5.60 -5.29 -9.53
C LEU A 65 7.10 -5.13 -9.79
N PRO A 66 7.68 -3.96 -9.53
CA PRO A 66 9.13 -3.83 -9.48
C PRO A 66 9.72 -4.76 -8.41
N ASP A 67 10.98 -5.14 -8.59
CA ASP A 67 11.72 -5.86 -7.57
C ASP A 67 11.83 -5.00 -6.30
N LYS A 68 11.75 -5.65 -5.15
CA LYS A 68 11.94 -4.98 -3.86
C LYS A 68 13.39 -4.51 -3.74
N SER A 69 13.59 -3.34 -3.16
CA SER A 69 14.93 -2.90 -2.79
C SER A 69 15.39 -3.62 -1.52
N ASP A 70 16.70 -3.67 -1.28
CA ASP A 70 17.27 -4.23 -0.05
C ASP A 70 16.71 -3.54 1.21
N GLU A 71 16.44 -2.23 1.14
CA GLU A 71 15.82 -1.47 2.24
C GLU A 71 14.37 -1.87 2.47
N GLU A 72 13.58 -2.05 1.41
CA GLU A 72 12.20 -2.53 1.51
C GLU A 72 12.15 -3.94 2.12
N ASP A 73 13.01 -4.84 1.62
CA ASP A 73 13.09 -6.21 2.11
C ASP A 73 13.51 -6.28 3.57
N ALA A 74 14.47 -5.46 4.00
CA ALA A 74 14.86 -5.36 5.41
C ALA A 74 13.70 -4.92 6.30
N MET A 75 12.90 -3.94 5.86
CA MET A 75 11.73 -3.50 6.62
C MET A 75 10.62 -4.55 6.66
N LEU A 76 10.37 -5.24 5.54
CA LEU A 76 9.37 -6.30 5.48
C LEU A 76 9.78 -7.51 6.32
N TRP A 77 11.07 -7.81 6.43
CA TRP A 77 11.55 -8.88 7.31
C TRP A 77 11.13 -8.68 8.78
N GLU A 78 11.05 -7.43 9.24
CA GLU A 78 10.62 -7.09 10.59
C GLU A 78 9.09 -7.10 10.78
N ALA A 79 8.31 -7.25 9.70
CA ALA A 79 6.85 -7.23 9.77
C ALA A 79 6.26 -8.60 10.15
N PHE A 80 5.31 -8.57 11.10
CA PHE A 80 4.70 -9.76 11.70
C PHE A 80 3.93 -10.67 10.74
N TYR A 81 3.40 -10.14 9.64
CA TYR A 81 2.47 -10.86 8.76
C TYR A 81 2.98 -11.03 7.33
N VAL A 82 4.28 -10.89 7.06
CA VAL A 82 4.76 -11.06 5.69
C VAL A 82 4.54 -12.49 5.20
N LYS A 83 4.00 -12.61 3.98
CA LYS A 83 3.84 -13.88 3.26
C LYS A 83 4.93 -13.95 2.19
N SER A 84 5.62 -15.09 2.14
CA SER A 84 6.62 -15.42 1.11
C SER A 84 5.96 -15.94 -0.16
#